data_AF-A0A2A2K4B1-F1
#
_entry.id   AF-A0A2A2K4B1-F1
#
_cell.length_a   1.000
_cell.length_b   1.000
_cell.length_c   1.000
_cell.angle_alpha   90.00
_cell.angle_beta   90.00
_cell.angle_gamma   90.00
#
_symmetry.space_group_name_H-M   'P 1'
#
loop_
_entity.id
_entity.type
_entity.pdbx_description
1 polymer ?
#
loop_
_entity_poly.entity_id
_entity_poly.type
_entity_poly.pdbx_seq_one_letter_code
_entity_poly.pdbx_strand_id
1 'polypeptide(L)'
;MFRHASADAALRGNRKLERGRRRRSSVVDWINGLTENNQIREEEWIKPEGACERITRNGSVVDVEETQPDDQTTRKNELIAKLKREVKVIMEEAVTKRTVDLQSAYVTSLCAAVDACLMDGLRRRLLGLFGSRSSIALLHSVAKQHQSAQMVVEKLAQTQYHPRASPHLEWIREALHMRSLSTIIHFINTSKSMRRFYEASALMVDRAKGGMVTALLCEDLS
;
A
#
# COMPACT_ATOMS: atom_id res chain seq x y z
N MET A 1 -22.86 -68.08 39.05
CA MET A 1 -21.99 -67.52 40.09
C MET A 1 -22.10 -65.99 40.04
N PHE A 2 -22.51 -65.38 41.17
CA PHE A 2 -22.27 -64.01 41.68
C PHE A 2 -22.26 -62.81 40.69
N ARG A 3 -23.27 -61.91 40.63
CA ARG A 3 -23.72 -60.79 41.53
C ARG A 3 -22.80 -59.55 41.64
N HIS A 4 -23.46 -58.38 41.50
CA HIS A 4 -23.17 -56.97 41.91
C HIS A 4 -22.56 -56.03 40.84
N ALA A 5 -23.27 -54.99 40.35
CA ALA A 5 -23.70 -53.69 40.96
C ALA A 5 -22.55 -52.65 40.91
N SER A 6 -22.58 -51.60 40.07
CA SER A 6 -23.34 -50.32 40.09
C SER A 6 -22.58 -49.15 40.74
N ALA A 7 -22.68 -47.97 40.10
CA ALA A 7 -22.29 -46.59 40.53
C ALA A 7 -20.77 -46.30 40.55
N ASP A 8 -20.22 -45.14 40.17
CA ASP A 8 -20.65 -43.73 40.10
C ASP A 8 -19.95 -43.02 38.91
N ALA A 9 -20.64 -42.28 38.04
CA ALA A 9 -20.97 -40.85 38.19
C ALA A 9 -19.76 -39.90 38.30
N ALA A 10 -19.30 -39.38 37.16
CA ALA A 10 -18.63 -38.07 37.11
C ALA A 10 -18.75 -37.40 35.72
N LEU A 11 -19.85 -36.66 35.54
CA LEU A 11 -19.83 -35.25 35.12
C LEU A 11 -18.94 -34.87 33.92
N ARG A 12 -19.55 -34.67 32.74
CA ARG A 12 -19.82 -33.31 32.19
C ARG A 12 -20.22 -33.34 30.72
N GLY A 13 -21.42 -32.83 30.47
CA GLY A 13 -21.58 -31.74 29.51
C GLY A 13 -21.60 -32.12 28.03
N ASN A 14 -22.76 -32.60 27.60
CA ASN A 14 -23.26 -32.40 26.25
C ASN A 14 -23.10 -30.92 25.86
N ARG A 15 -22.13 -30.59 25.00
CA ARG A 15 -22.10 -29.31 24.28
C ARG A 15 -21.97 -29.59 22.79
N LYS A 16 -23.15 -29.56 22.15
CA LYS A 16 -23.32 -29.07 20.79
C LYS A 16 -22.21 -28.06 20.50
N LEU A 17 -21.32 -28.37 19.56
CA LEU A 17 -20.52 -27.35 18.90
C LEU A 17 -21.48 -26.53 18.06
N GLU A 18 -22.22 -25.64 18.74
CA GLU A 18 -22.63 -24.38 18.18
C GLU A 18 -21.35 -23.78 17.59
N ARG A 19 -21.20 -23.89 16.27
CA ARG A 19 -20.28 -23.03 15.53
C ARG A 19 -20.90 -21.65 15.60
N GLY A 20 -20.70 -21.03 16.77
CA GLY A 20 -21.01 -19.66 17.05
C GLY A 20 -20.45 -18.85 15.91
N ARG A 21 -21.37 -18.21 15.20
CA ARG A 21 -21.20 -17.05 14.35
C ARG A 21 -20.09 -16.18 14.97
N ARG A 22 -18.83 -16.37 14.54
CA ARG A 22 -17.78 -15.40 14.83
C ARG A 22 -18.18 -14.15 14.05
N ARG A 23 -18.82 -13.24 14.76
CA ARG A 23 -19.05 -11.86 14.36
C ARG A 23 -17.79 -11.41 13.61
N ARG A 24 -17.97 -10.89 12.40
CA ARG A 24 -16.93 -10.13 11.70
C ARG A 24 -16.38 -9.12 12.69
N SER A 25 -15.18 -9.37 13.18
CA SER A 25 -14.50 -8.46 14.08
C SER A 25 -14.31 -7.15 13.34
N SER A 26 -14.63 -6.06 14.01
CA SER A 26 -14.67 -4.72 13.44
C SER A 26 -13.31 -4.34 12.85
N VAL A 27 -13.28 -3.41 11.91
CA VAL A 27 -12.05 -2.77 11.43
C VAL A 27 -11.18 -2.28 12.60
N VAL A 28 -11.81 -1.87 13.70
CA VAL A 28 -11.13 -1.50 14.96
C VAL A 28 -10.37 -2.68 15.59
N ASP A 29 -10.91 -3.90 15.53
CA ASP A 29 -10.21 -5.10 16.04
C ASP A 29 -9.00 -5.45 15.16
N TRP A 30 -9.09 -5.18 13.86
CA TRP A 30 -7.96 -5.36 12.93
C TRP A 30 -6.86 -4.30 13.16
N ILE A 31 -7.25 -3.05 13.41
CA ILE A 31 -6.33 -1.95 13.70
C ILE A 31 -5.65 -2.15 15.07
N ASN A 32 -6.39 -2.60 16.09
CA ASN A 32 -5.82 -2.87 17.41
C ASN A 32 -4.80 -4.02 17.36
N GLY A 33 -5.04 -5.05 16.54
CA GLY A 33 -4.06 -6.14 16.33
C GLY A 33 -2.76 -5.71 15.61
N LEU A 34 -2.76 -4.59 14.87
CA LEU A 34 -1.54 -4.03 14.27
C LEU A 34 -0.70 -3.24 15.28
N THR A 35 -1.35 -2.64 16.28
CA THR A 35 -0.69 -1.87 17.33
C THR A 35 0.02 -2.80 18.32
N GLU A 36 -0.56 -3.97 18.63
CA GLU A 36 0.06 -5.01 19.47
C GLU A 36 1.34 -5.58 18.84
N ASN A 37 1.36 -5.75 17.51
CA ASN A 37 2.55 -6.24 16.78
C ASN A 37 3.71 -5.22 16.72
N ASN A 38 3.40 -3.92 16.81
CA ASN A 38 4.43 -2.88 16.73
C ASN A 38 5.09 -2.59 18.09
N GLN A 39 4.62 -3.23 19.17
CA GLN A 39 5.12 -3.02 20.53
C GLN A 39 6.08 -4.12 21.00
N ILE A 40 6.27 -5.19 20.20
CA ILE A 40 7.31 -6.19 20.41
C ILE A 40 8.63 -5.57 19.97
N ARG A 41 9.39 -5.10 20.97
CA ARG A 41 10.75 -4.58 20.86
C ARG A 41 11.68 -5.68 20.34
N GLU A 42 12.82 -5.25 19.79
CA GLU A 42 13.96 -6.02 19.27
C GLU A 42 14.52 -7.07 20.24
N GLU A 43 13.75 -8.11 20.56
CA GLU A 43 14.25 -9.27 21.31
C GLU A 43 14.40 -10.44 20.33
N GLU A 44 15.65 -10.69 19.99
CA GLU A 44 16.27 -11.98 19.64
C GLU A 44 15.30 -13.04 19.12
N TRP A 45 15.37 -13.30 17.81
CA TRP A 45 14.70 -14.43 17.17
C TRP A 45 15.18 -15.75 17.79
N ILE A 46 14.48 -16.25 18.80
CA ILE A 46 14.62 -17.63 19.23
C ILE A 46 13.93 -18.49 18.16
N LYS A 47 14.73 -19.23 17.39
CA LYS A 47 14.24 -20.21 16.42
C LYS A 47 13.33 -21.20 17.16
N PRO A 48 12.05 -21.38 16.77
CA PRO A 48 11.27 -22.46 17.32
C PRO A 48 11.80 -23.77 16.73
N GLU A 49 12.40 -24.59 17.58
CA GLU A 49 12.67 -25.98 17.22
C GLU A 49 11.33 -26.68 16.91
N GLY A 50 11.20 -27.18 15.68
CA GLY A 50 10.03 -27.93 15.23
C GLY A 50 8.98 -27.11 14.47
N ALA A 51 9.34 -26.57 13.30
CA ALA A 51 8.34 -26.13 12.33
C ALA A 51 7.55 -27.35 11.80
N CYS A 52 6.22 -27.24 11.80
CA CYS A 52 5.32 -28.27 11.28
C CYS A 52 5.53 -28.47 9.78
N GLU A 53 6.10 -29.62 9.43
CA GLU A 53 6.39 -30.04 8.07
C GLU A 53 5.08 -30.26 7.28
N ARG A 54 4.82 -29.47 6.23
CA ARG A 54 3.67 -29.70 5.33
C ARG A 54 3.99 -30.85 4.39
N ILE A 55 3.60 -32.05 4.79
CA ILE A 55 3.70 -33.29 3.99
C ILE A 55 2.71 -33.24 2.82
N THR A 56 3.24 -33.29 1.59
CA THR A 56 2.43 -33.57 0.39
C THR A 56 2.01 -35.05 0.39
N ARG A 57 0.91 -35.44 -0.27
CA ARG A 57 0.37 -36.83 -0.25
C ARG A 57 1.38 -37.92 -0.67
N ASN A 58 2.49 -37.53 -1.30
CA ASN A 58 3.59 -38.34 -1.79
C ASN A 58 4.87 -38.21 -0.93
N GLY A 59 4.80 -37.60 0.25
CA GLY A 59 5.92 -37.57 1.21
C GLY A 59 7.13 -36.76 0.76
N SER A 60 7.07 -36.06 -0.38
CA SER A 60 8.16 -35.22 -0.83
C SER A 60 8.12 -33.92 -0.04
N VAL A 61 9.07 -33.78 0.87
CA VAL A 61 9.40 -32.52 1.53
C VAL A 61 10.30 -31.77 0.56
N VAL A 62 9.73 -30.81 -0.17
CA VAL A 62 10.55 -29.77 -0.78
C VAL A 62 10.84 -28.79 0.35
N ASP A 63 12.09 -28.70 0.75
CA ASP A 63 12.54 -27.59 1.58
C ASP A 63 12.29 -26.33 0.75
N VAL A 64 11.28 -25.55 1.13
CA VAL A 64 11.02 -24.26 0.49
C VAL A 64 12.10 -23.35 1.07
N GLU A 65 13.28 -23.42 0.47
CA GLU A 65 14.37 -22.51 0.75
C GLU A 65 13.80 -21.10 0.64
N GLU A 66 13.68 -20.42 1.79
CA GLU A 66 13.10 -19.10 1.92
C GLU A 66 13.99 -18.16 1.11
N THR A 67 13.63 -18.01 -0.16
CA THR A 67 14.47 -17.35 -1.15
C THR A 67 14.43 -15.88 -0.82
N GLN A 68 15.57 -15.37 -0.34
CA GLN A 68 15.73 -13.98 0.04
C GLN A 68 15.16 -13.08 -1.07
N PRO A 69 14.27 -12.12 -0.75
CA PRO A 69 13.58 -11.33 -1.77
C PRO A 69 14.60 -10.60 -2.63
N ASP A 70 14.43 -10.66 -3.95
CA ASP A 70 15.30 -10.00 -4.89
C ASP A 70 15.34 -8.48 -4.63
N ASP A 71 16.46 -7.83 -4.95
CA ASP A 71 16.68 -6.39 -4.70
C ASP A 71 15.55 -5.51 -5.25
N GLN A 72 14.91 -5.93 -6.35
CA GLN A 72 13.80 -5.18 -6.95
C GLN A 72 12.53 -5.29 -6.12
N THR A 73 12.24 -6.46 -5.55
CA THR A 73 11.10 -6.64 -4.63
C THR A 73 11.32 -5.86 -3.34
N THR A 74 12.53 -5.90 -2.78
CA THR A 74 12.88 -5.12 -1.58
C THR A 74 12.69 -3.62 -1.80
N ARG A 75 13.25 -3.08 -2.89
CA ARG A 75 13.08 -1.66 -3.26
C ARG A 75 11.62 -1.26 -3.43
N LYS A 76 10.81 -2.07 -4.13
CA LYS A 76 9.36 -1.80 -4.31
C LYS A 76 8.61 -1.84 -2.97
N ASN A 77 8.97 -2.77 -2.09
CA ASN A 77 8.36 -2.90 -0.77
C ASN A 77 8.67 -1.69 0.11
N GLU A 78 9.89 -1.16 0.06
CA GLU A 78 10.29 0.07 0.76
C GLU A 78 9.46 1.29 0.32
N LEU A 79 9.25 1.45 -1.00
CA LEU A 79 8.41 2.52 -1.55
C LEU A 79 6.96 2.42 -1.05
N ILE A 80 6.38 1.22 -1.09
CA ILE A 80 5.02 0.97 -0.58
C ILE A 80 4.95 1.20 0.93
N ALA A 81 5.94 0.73 1.69
CA ALA A 81 5.99 0.91 3.14
C ALA A 81 6.06 2.40 3.51
N LYS A 82 6.85 3.18 2.78
CA LYS A 82 6.90 4.64 2.93
C LYS A 82 5.54 5.26 2.63
N LEU A 83 4.92 4.93 1.50
CA LEU A 83 3.61 5.47 1.14
C LEU A 83 2.53 5.14 2.19
N LYS A 84 2.48 3.88 2.66
CA LYS A 84 1.56 3.46 3.73
C LYS A 84 1.74 4.28 5.00
N ARG A 85 2.99 4.56 5.38
CA ARG A 85 3.29 5.39 6.54
C ARG A 85 2.75 6.81 6.37
N GLU A 86 3.01 7.45 5.24
CA GLU A 86 2.52 8.82 4.99
C GLU A 86 0.99 8.89 4.92
N VAL A 87 0.35 7.88 4.33
CA VAL A 87 -1.12 7.77 4.31
C VAL A 87 -1.66 7.66 5.74
N LYS A 88 -1.06 6.80 6.58
CA LYS A 88 -1.46 6.70 7.99
C LYS A 88 -1.31 8.04 8.73
N VAL A 89 -0.19 8.73 8.53
CA VAL A 89 0.07 10.03 9.16
C VAL A 89 -0.96 11.08 8.75
N ILE A 90 -1.27 11.22 7.45
CA ILE A 90 -2.24 12.22 7.00
C ILE A 90 -3.67 11.90 7.48
N MET A 91 -4.02 10.61 7.62
CA MET A 91 -5.31 10.20 8.19
C MET A 91 -5.42 10.60 9.67
N GLU A 92 -4.41 10.28 10.47
CA GLU A 92 -4.38 10.63 11.90
C GLU A 92 -4.50 12.14 12.11
N GLU A 93 -3.79 12.92 11.29
CA GLU A 93 -3.86 14.38 11.30
C GLU A 93 -5.25 14.89 10.88
N ALA A 94 -5.87 14.31 9.84
CA ALA A 94 -7.21 14.68 9.38
C ALA A 94 -8.28 14.41 10.44
N VAL A 95 -8.16 13.28 11.16
CA VAL A 95 -9.04 12.93 12.29
C VAL A 95 -8.88 13.92 13.45
N THR A 96 -7.64 14.34 13.74
CA THR A 96 -7.35 15.22 14.88
C THR A 96 -7.75 16.68 14.64
N LYS A 97 -7.43 17.24 13.46
CA LYS A 97 -7.60 18.68 13.18
C LYS A 97 -8.86 19.05 12.40
N ARG A 98 -9.67 18.07 11.97
CA ARG A 98 -10.87 18.21 11.12
C ARG A 98 -10.61 18.79 9.71
N THR A 99 -9.53 19.54 9.50
CA THR A 99 -9.07 20.05 8.20
C THR A 99 -7.55 19.94 8.10
N VAL A 100 -7.05 19.38 6.99
CA VAL A 100 -5.62 19.31 6.69
C VAL A 100 -5.25 20.45 5.75
N ASP A 101 -4.28 21.27 6.13
CA ASP A 101 -3.75 22.32 5.25
C ASP A 101 -2.95 21.68 4.10
N LEU A 102 -3.29 22.05 2.87
CA LEU A 102 -2.62 21.60 1.67
C LEU A 102 -1.16 22.06 1.60
N GLN A 103 -0.74 23.10 2.33
CA GLN A 103 0.67 23.51 2.42
C GLN A 103 1.42 22.89 3.59
N SER A 104 0.76 22.03 4.39
CA SER A 104 1.39 21.39 5.54
C SER A 104 2.54 20.45 5.17
N ALA A 105 3.40 20.19 6.15
CA ALA A 105 4.47 19.21 6.04
C ALA A 105 3.93 17.80 5.77
N TYR A 106 2.78 17.43 6.35
CA TYR A 106 2.14 16.13 6.15
C TYR A 106 1.74 15.89 4.68
N VAL A 107 1.09 16.87 4.05
CA VAL A 107 0.73 16.79 2.62
C VAL A 107 1.98 16.77 1.76
N THR A 108 2.99 17.56 2.11
CA THR A 108 4.27 17.59 1.37
C THR A 108 4.98 16.24 1.42
N SER A 109 5.01 15.59 2.58
CA SER A 109 5.61 14.27 2.78
C SER A 109 4.86 13.18 2.00
N LEU A 110 3.53 13.20 2.03
CA LEU A 110 2.70 12.32 1.20
C LEU A 110 2.98 12.51 -0.29
N CYS A 111 2.99 13.76 -0.77
CA CYS A 111 3.31 14.06 -2.17
C CYS A 111 4.68 13.50 -2.56
N ALA A 112 5.69 13.63 -1.71
CA ALA A 112 7.03 13.11 -1.97
C ALA A 112 7.07 11.57 -2.01
N ALA A 113 6.29 10.88 -1.17
CA ALA A 113 6.17 9.42 -1.21
C ALA A 113 5.47 8.94 -2.49
N VAL A 114 4.42 9.63 -2.92
CA VAL A 114 3.74 9.36 -4.20
C VAL A 114 4.68 9.62 -5.39
N ASP A 115 5.39 10.74 -5.38
CA ASP A 115 6.38 11.09 -6.42
C ASP A 115 7.44 9.99 -6.55
N ALA A 116 8.01 9.53 -5.43
CA ALA A 116 8.99 8.44 -5.43
C ALA A 116 8.44 7.14 -6.05
N CYS A 117 7.16 6.81 -5.80
CA CYS A 117 6.51 5.65 -6.41
C CYS A 117 6.39 5.79 -7.94
N LEU A 118 6.02 6.98 -8.43
CA LEU A 118 5.89 7.28 -9.86
C LEU A 118 7.25 7.37 -10.57
N MET A 119 8.30 7.69 -9.84
CA MET A 119 9.64 7.88 -10.37
C MET A 119 10.44 6.56 -10.44
N ASP A 120 10.03 5.52 -9.71
CA ASP A 120 10.69 4.21 -9.74
C ASP A 120 10.66 3.59 -11.15
N GLY A 121 11.85 3.31 -11.69
CA GLY A 121 12.02 2.74 -13.02
C GLY A 121 11.52 3.63 -14.17
N LEU A 122 11.30 4.93 -13.96
CA LEU A 122 10.89 5.85 -15.02
C LEU A 122 12.03 6.11 -16.01
N ARG A 123 11.79 5.85 -17.30
CA ARG A 123 12.79 5.95 -18.37
C ARG A 123 13.08 7.41 -18.72
N ARG A 124 14.35 7.80 -18.58
CA ARG A 124 14.83 9.17 -18.87
C ARG A 124 14.61 9.61 -20.31
N ARG A 125 14.81 8.70 -21.27
CA ARG A 125 14.89 9.01 -22.70
C ARG A 125 13.54 9.31 -23.35
N LEU A 126 12.44 8.88 -22.75
CA LEU A 126 11.12 8.90 -23.40
C LEU A 126 10.27 10.12 -23.06
N LEU A 127 10.71 10.94 -22.10
CA LEU A 127 9.93 12.10 -21.67
C LEU A 127 10.29 13.40 -22.40
N GLY A 128 11.43 13.47 -23.11
CA GLY A 128 11.77 14.53 -24.08
C GLY A 128 11.76 15.97 -23.54
N LEU A 129 12.44 16.89 -24.24
CA LEU A 129 12.62 18.35 -23.98
C LEU A 129 13.03 18.85 -22.57
N PHE A 130 12.82 18.12 -21.47
CA PHE A 130 13.04 18.60 -20.10
C PHE A 130 14.37 18.16 -19.48
N GLY A 131 15.18 17.34 -20.16
CA GLY A 131 16.54 16.96 -19.74
C GLY A 131 16.66 16.18 -18.41
N SER A 132 15.59 16.08 -17.60
CA SER A 132 15.55 15.41 -16.30
C SER A 132 14.36 14.45 -16.19
N ARG A 133 14.50 13.40 -15.35
CA ARG A 133 13.35 12.61 -14.92
C ARG A 133 12.50 13.52 -14.06
N SER A 134 11.28 13.79 -14.49
CA SER A 134 10.32 14.56 -13.69
C SER A 134 8.93 13.98 -13.84
N SER A 135 8.24 13.82 -12.72
CA SER A 135 6.85 13.36 -12.68
C SER A 135 5.90 14.34 -13.37
N ILE A 136 6.27 15.62 -13.48
CA ILE A 136 5.50 16.61 -14.27
C ILE A 136 5.50 16.28 -15.77
N ALA A 137 6.61 15.78 -16.31
CA ALA A 137 6.71 15.40 -17.72
C ALA A 137 5.89 14.13 -17.99
N LEU A 138 5.85 13.20 -17.02
CA LEU A 138 4.94 12.08 -17.04
C LEU A 138 3.48 12.56 -17.04
N LEU A 139 3.11 13.52 -16.17
CA LEU A 139 1.76 14.07 -16.12
C LEU A 139 1.33 14.65 -17.47
N HIS A 140 2.17 15.45 -18.13
CA HIS A 140 1.86 15.97 -19.48
C HIS A 140 1.63 14.84 -20.50
N SER A 141 2.31 13.71 -20.36
CA SER A 141 2.10 12.53 -21.20
C SER A 141 0.77 11.82 -20.90
N VAL A 142 0.38 11.78 -19.63
CA VAL A 142 -0.91 11.23 -19.16
C VAL A 142 -2.08 12.11 -19.60
N ALA A 143 -1.93 13.44 -19.49
CA ALA A 143 -2.96 14.43 -19.85
C ALA A 143 -3.44 14.31 -21.30
N LYS A 144 -2.62 13.79 -22.21
CA LYS A 144 -3.01 13.52 -23.61
C LYS A 144 -4.12 12.47 -23.77
N GLN A 145 -4.36 11.65 -22.74
CA GLN A 145 -5.26 10.49 -22.80
C GLN A 145 -6.19 10.40 -21.59
N HIS A 146 -6.10 11.32 -20.63
CA HIS A 146 -6.87 11.25 -19.39
C HIS A 146 -7.33 12.62 -18.93
N GLN A 147 -8.65 12.82 -18.88
CA GLN A 147 -9.28 14.11 -18.62
C GLN A 147 -8.87 14.72 -17.29
N SER A 148 -8.84 13.95 -16.20
CA SER A 148 -8.52 14.50 -14.88
C SER A 148 -7.08 15.03 -14.81
N ALA A 149 -6.14 14.36 -15.50
CA ALA A 149 -4.76 14.85 -15.62
C ALA A 149 -4.69 16.12 -16.47
N GLN A 150 -5.49 16.23 -17.53
CA GLN A 150 -5.58 17.46 -18.33
C GLN A 150 -6.04 18.65 -17.47
N MET A 151 -7.11 18.46 -16.68
CA MET A 151 -7.62 19.50 -15.79
C MET A 151 -6.57 19.98 -14.78
N VAL A 152 -5.76 19.06 -14.23
CA VAL A 152 -4.65 19.40 -13.32
C VAL A 152 -3.60 20.24 -14.05
N VAL A 153 -3.20 19.88 -15.27
CA VAL A 153 -2.23 20.65 -16.07
C VAL A 153 -2.73 22.07 -16.35
N GLU A 154 -4.00 22.22 -16.73
CA GLU A 154 -4.62 23.53 -16.98
C GLU A 154 -4.64 24.41 -15.72
N LYS A 155 -4.92 23.82 -14.55
CA LYS A 155 -4.90 24.53 -13.26
C LYS A 155 -3.51 24.95 -12.82
N LEU A 156 -2.50 24.12 -13.06
CA LEU A 156 -1.11 24.47 -12.77
C LEU A 156 -0.65 25.67 -13.62
N ALA A 157 -1.01 25.71 -14.90
CA ALA A 157 -0.69 26.84 -15.78
C ALA A 157 -1.33 28.16 -15.30
N GLN A 158 -2.50 28.11 -14.66
CA GLN A 158 -3.17 29.27 -14.06
C GLN A 158 -2.51 29.72 -12.75
N THR A 159 -1.89 28.79 -12.02
CA THR A 159 -1.42 28.98 -10.63
C THR A 159 0.09 29.25 -10.54
N GLN A 160 0.83 29.15 -11.65
CA GLN A 160 2.30 29.29 -11.73
C GLN A 160 2.86 30.66 -11.30
N TYR A 161 2.02 31.63 -10.96
CA TYR A 161 2.45 32.98 -10.55
C TYR A 161 3.05 33.06 -9.13
N HIS A 162 2.95 32.00 -8.31
CA HIS A 162 3.51 32.00 -6.95
C HIS A 162 4.63 30.94 -6.80
N PRO A 163 5.90 31.34 -6.59
CA PRO A 163 6.99 30.40 -6.38
C PRO A 163 6.76 29.58 -5.10
N ARG A 164 6.65 28.25 -5.22
CA ARG A 164 6.59 27.35 -4.05
C ARG A 164 7.90 26.60 -3.89
N ALA A 165 8.17 26.17 -2.65
CA ALA A 165 9.43 25.51 -2.28
C ALA A 165 9.68 24.15 -2.96
N SER A 166 8.67 23.53 -3.60
CA SER A 166 8.80 22.20 -4.21
C SER A 166 7.97 22.07 -5.50
N PRO A 167 8.43 22.69 -6.61
CA PRO A 167 7.66 22.78 -7.85
C PRO A 167 7.37 21.42 -8.49
N HIS A 168 8.24 20.42 -8.27
CA HIS A 168 8.05 19.07 -8.79
C HIS A 168 6.87 18.32 -8.14
N LEU A 169 6.49 18.69 -6.91
CA LEU A 169 5.37 18.09 -6.18
C LEU A 169 4.04 18.83 -6.38
N GLU A 170 4.07 19.99 -7.04
CA GLU A 170 2.90 20.87 -7.14
C GLU A 170 1.72 20.19 -7.82
N TRP A 171 1.97 19.42 -8.87
CA TRP A 171 0.90 18.75 -9.59
C TRP A 171 0.22 17.65 -8.78
N ILE A 172 0.98 16.94 -7.93
CA ILE A 172 0.44 15.91 -7.04
C ILE A 172 -0.46 16.59 -6.00
N ARG A 173 0.01 17.71 -5.45
CA ARG A 173 -0.75 18.52 -4.50
C ARG A 173 -2.03 19.09 -5.11
N GLU A 174 -1.95 19.56 -6.35
CA GLU A 174 -3.11 20.05 -7.10
C GLU A 174 -4.10 18.90 -7.39
N ALA A 175 -3.62 17.73 -7.80
CA ALA A 175 -4.45 16.55 -8.00
C ALA A 175 -5.11 16.06 -6.69
N LEU A 176 -4.47 16.23 -5.53
CA LEU A 176 -5.08 15.99 -4.21
C LEU A 176 -6.21 16.99 -3.95
N HIS A 177 -5.97 18.28 -4.18
CA HIS A 177 -7.00 19.31 -4.03
C HIS A 177 -8.23 19.03 -4.92
N MET A 178 -7.98 18.59 -6.15
CA MET A 178 -9.02 18.24 -7.13
C MET A 178 -9.63 16.85 -6.93
N ARG A 179 -9.20 16.09 -5.92
CA ARG A 179 -9.62 14.70 -5.64
C ARG A 179 -9.50 13.77 -6.85
N SER A 180 -8.49 14.00 -7.70
CA SER A 180 -8.25 13.26 -8.94
C SER A 180 -6.97 12.43 -8.92
N LEU A 181 -6.17 12.51 -7.86
CA LEU A 181 -4.88 11.82 -7.80
C LEU A 181 -5.02 10.29 -7.97
N SER A 182 -5.99 9.67 -7.30
CA SER A 182 -6.20 8.22 -7.36
C SER A 182 -6.55 7.73 -8.78
N THR A 183 -7.41 8.47 -9.49
CA THR A 183 -7.84 8.11 -10.85
C THR A 183 -6.69 8.26 -11.86
N ILE A 184 -5.87 9.30 -11.71
CA ILE A 184 -4.66 9.51 -12.53
C ILE A 184 -3.67 8.36 -12.32
N ILE A 185 -3.39 8.00 -11.06
CA ILE A 185 -2.44 6.92 -10.74
C ILE A 185 -2.98 5.57 -11.20
N HIS A 186 -4.29 5.32 -11.05
CA HIS A 186 -4.93 4.12 -11.58
C HIS A 186 -4.73 4.00 -13.08
N PHE A 187 -4.91 5.10 -13.83
CA PHE A 187 -4.67 5.11 -15.27
C PHE A 187 -3.20 4.82 -15.61
N ILE A 188 -2.25 5.35 -14.85
CA ILE A 188 -0.82 5.07 -15.03
C ILE A 188 -0.52 3.57 -14.86
N ASN A 189 -1.09 2.91 -13.85
CA ASN A 189 -0.86 1.49 -13.57
C ASN A 189 -1.56 0.55 -14.57
N THR A 190 -2.76 0.89 -15.01
CA THR A 190 -3.61 -0.01 -15.81
C THR A 190 -3.43 0.17 -17.31
N SER A 191 -3.13 1.38 -17.78
CA SER A 191 -3.06 1.68 -19.20
C SER A 191 -1.81 1.09 -19.87
N LYS A 192 -2.02 0.34 -20.96
CA LYS A 192 -0.92 -0.23 -21.76
C LYS A 192 -0.03 0.87 -22.36
N SER A 193 -0.59 2.04 -22.71
CA SER A 193 0.16 3.13 -23.33
C SER A 193 1.17 3.77 -22.36
N MET A 194 0.96 3.61 -21.05
CA MET A 194 1.86 4.14 -20.01
C MET A 194 3.08 3.26 -19.78
N ARG A 195 3.00 1.96 -20.06
CA ARG A 195 4.11 0.99 -19.85
C ARG A 195 5.38 1.36 -20.59
N ARG A 196 5.28 2.03 -21.74
CA ARG A 196 6.46 2.46 -22.51
C ARG A 196 7.37 3.38 -21.70
N PHE A 197 6.82 4.20 -20.79
CA PHE A 197 7.59 5.16 -20.01
C PHE A 197 8.39 4.53 -18.86
N TYR A 198 8.14 3.25 -18.54
CA TYR A 198 8.73 2.56 -17.41
C TYR A 198 9.60 1.38 -17.82
N GLU A 199 10.59 1.07 -17.00
CA GLU A 199 11.33 -0.18 -17.03
C GLU A 199 10.43 -1.35 -16.60
N ALA A 200 10.75 -2.57 -17.03
CA ALA A 200 9.96 -3.75 -16.68
C ALA A 200 9.98 -4.05 -15.16
N SER A 201 11.04 -3.62 -14.49
CA SER A 201 11.27 -3.74 -13.05
C SER A 201 10.58 -2.64 -12.22
N ALA A 202 9.91 -1.68 -12.85
CA ALA A 202 9.31 -0.54 -12.16
C ALA A 202 8.11 -0.94 -11.29
N LEU A 203 7.94 -0.23 -10.17
CA LEU A 203 6.80 -0.37 -9.26
C LEU A 203 5.45 -0.23 -9.98
N MET A 204 5.28 0.82 -10.79
CA MET A 204 4.00 1.12 -11.45
C MET A 204 3.62 0.12 -12.56
N VAL A 205 4.57 -0.68 -13.04
CA VAL A 205 4.33 -1.74 -14.06
C VAL A 205 3.91 -3.07 -13.41
N ASP A 206 4.30 -3.27 -12.16
CA ASP A 206 3.90 -4.41 -11.32
C ASP A 206 2.40 -4.32 -11.02
N ARG A 207 1.66 -5.35 -11.43
CA ARG A 207 0.20 -5.35 -11.32
C ARG A 207 -0.28 -5.39 -9.86
N ALA A 208 0.41 -6.13 -9.01
CA ALA A 208 0.03 -6.25 -7.61
C ALA A 208 0.49 -5.00 -6.84
N LYS A 209 1.78 -4.69 -6.92
CA LYS A 209 2.38 -3.61 -6.14
C LYS A 209 1.94 -2.22 -6.61
N GLY A 210 1.85 -1.98 -7.92
CA GLY A 210 1.31 -0.72 -8.46
C GLY A 210 -0.20 -0.56 -8.19
N GLY A 211 -0.95 -1.68 -8.17
CA GLY A 211 -2.36 -1.67 -7.74
C GLY A 211 -2.53 -1.24 -6.27
N MET A 212 -1.61 -1.64 -5.39
CA MET A 212 -1.60 -1.19 -3.98
C MET A 212 -1.39 0.32 -3.86
N VAL A 213 -0.51 0.91 -4.68
CA VAL A 213 -0.29 2.37 -4.70
C VAL A 213 -1.59 3.10 -5.01
N THR A 214 -2.36 2.62 -6.00
CA THR A 214 -3.67 3.19 -6.31
C THR A 214 -4.68 3.01 -5.17
N ALA A 215 -4.77 1.79 -4.61
CA ALA A 215 -5.75 1.47 -3.58
C ALA A 215 -5.57 2.34 -2.31
N LEU A 216 -4.32 2.50 -1.86
CA LEU A 216 -3.96 3.32 -0.70
C LEU A 216 -4.35 4.80 -0.83
N LEU A 217 -4.51 5.29 -2.07
CA LEU A 217 -4.93 6.67 -2.33
C LEU A 217 -6.42 6.78 -2.65
N CYS A 218 -7.11 5.65 -2.81
CA CYS A 218 -8.54 5.60 -3.14
C CYS A 218 -9.41 5.45 -1.89
N GLU A 219 -8.97 4.67 -0.91
CA GLU A 219 -9.82 4.28 0.22
C GLU A 219 -10.05 5.43 1.23
N ASP A 220 -9.19 6.46 1.26
CA ASP A 220 -9.09 7.29 2.47
C ASP A 220 -8.93 8.82 2.27
N LEU A 221 -9.02 9.32 1.04
CA LEU A 221 -8.98 10.77 0.74
C LEU A 221 -10.32 11.33 0.23
N SER A 222 -11.40 10.54 0.35
CA SER A 222 -12.75 10.88 -0.12
C SER A 222 -13.61 11.47 1.00
#